data_AF-A0A7R9ZP33-F1
#
_entry.id   AF-A0A7R9ZP33-F1
#
_cell.length_a   1.000
_cell.length_b   1.000
_cell.length_c   1.000
_cell.angle_alpha   90.00
_cell.angle_beta   90.00
_cell.angle_gamma   90.00
#
_symmetry.space_group_name_H-M   'P 1'
#
loop_
_entity.id
_entity.type
_entity.pdbx_description
1 polymer ?
#
loop_
_entity_poly.entity_id
_entity_poly.type
_entity_poly.pdbx_seq_one_letter_code
_entity_poly.pdbx_strand_id
1 'polypeptide(L)'
;HAFARMSFMFTVLSKRKLTWFVEQGLVTGWDDARMPTVRGVVRRGVNVPALRKFIYSQGASRRIVNMEWNKFWAENKREIDKCAKRFMAIDKKQHATLTVTNGPAEGDNSYMAADYHPKDPSLGSRVIKLGKEILLETVDVEGITVGEDIVLLRWGVVKITKV
;
A
#
# COMPACT_ATOMS: atom_id res chain seq x y z
N HIS A 1 -28.84 -28.29 -1.88
CA HIS A 1 -29.37 -27.05 -1.29
C HIS A 1 -28.83 -25.84 -2.04
N ALA A 2 -29.64 -24.80 -2.27
CA ALA A 2 -29.21 -23.57 -2.93
C ALA A 2 -28.71 -22.53 -1.90
N PHE A 3 -27.71 -21.75 -2.29
CA PHE A 3 -27.11 -20.67 -1.50
C PHE A 3 -27.21 -19.34 -2.26
N ALA A 4 -27.19 -18.23 -1.53
CA ALA A 4 -27.19 -16.90 -2.13
C ALA A 4 -25.87 -16.65 -2.88
N ARG A 5 -25.97 -15.90 -3.98
CA ARG A 5 -24.79 -15.43 -4.71
C ARG A 5 -24.13 -14.28 -3.93
N MET A 6 -22.81 -14.27 -3.97
CA MET A 6 -21.97 -13.18 -3.48
C MET A 6 -22.14 -11.93 -4.36
N SER A 7 -22.32 -10.78 -3.74
CA SER A 7 -22.32 -9.45 -4.38
C SER A 7 -21.49 -8.47 -3.56
N PHE A 8 -20.93 -7.46 -4.22
CA PHE A 8 -20.12 -6.41 -3.59
C PHE A 8 -20.69 -5.03 -3.88
N MET A 9 -20.58 -4.12 -2.91
CA MET A 9 -20.90 -2.72 -3.10
C MET A 9 -19.98 -2.09 -4.17
N PHE A 10 -20.54 -1.21 -4.99
CA PHE A 10 -19.84 -0.53 -6.10
C PHE A 10 -19.17 -1.49 -7.09
N THR A 11 -19.73 -2.68 -7.30
CA THR A 11 -19.12 -3.70 -8.16
C THR A 11 -20.17 -4.49 -8.92
N VAL A 12 -19.91 -4.74 -10.20
CA VAL A 12 -20.72 -5.62 -11.03
C VAL A 12 -20.00 -6.96 -11.23
N LEU A 13 -20.73 -8.07 -11.08
CA LEU A 13 -20.18 -9.43 -11.26
C LEU A 13 -20.76 -10.16 -12.48
N SER A 14 -21.72 -9.55 -13.19
CA SER A 14 -22.30 -10.17 -14.37
C SER A 14 -21.29 -10.22 -15.51
N LYS A 15 -21.05 -11.41 -16.06
CA LYS A 15 -20.13 -11.62 -17.21
C LYS A 15 -20.39 -10.63 -18.34
N ARG A 16 -21.66 -10.41 -18.72
CA ARG A 16 -22.03 -9.44 -19.76
C ARG A 16 -21.49 -8.02 -19.51
N LYS A 17 -21.64 -7.48 -18.30
CA LYS A 17 -21.12 -6.13 -17.97
C LYS A 17 -19.60 -6.10 -17.91
N LEU A 18 -18.98 -7.17 -17.40
CA LEU A 18 -17.52 -7.27 -17.35
C LEU A 18 -16.91 -7.37 -18.76
N THR A 19 -17.53 -8.14 -19.65
CA THR A 19 -17.17 -8.21 -21.07
C THR A 19 -17.27 -6.83 -21.72
N TRP A 20 -18.36 -6.09 -21.46
CA TRP A 20 -18.52 -4.73 -21.97
C TRP A 20 -17.38 -3.80 -21.53
N PHE A 21 -16.91 -3.84 -20.28
CA PHE A 21 -15.76 -3.04 -19.86
C PHE A 21 -14.48 -3.36 -20.63
N VAL A 22 -14.25 -4.64 -20.93
CA VAL A 22 -13.08 -5.09 -21.70
C VAL A 22 -13.20 -4.65 -23.16
N GLU A 23 -14.36 -4.84 -23.78
CA GLU A 23 -14.62 -4.47 -25.18
C GLU A 23 -14.55 -2.96 -25.41
N GLN A 24 -14.98 -2.15 -24.43
CA GLN A 24 -14.89 -0.68 -24.49
C GLN A 24 -13.49 -0.15 -24.12
N GLY A 25 -12.52 -1.01 -23.80
CA GLY A 25 -11.17 -0.58 -23.43
C GLY A 25 -11.09 0.22 -22.11
N LEU A 26 -12.13 0.18 -21.27
CA LEU A 26 -12.17 0.87 -19.98
C LEU A 26 -11.24 0.21 -18.95
N VAL A 27 -10.89 -1.05 -19.20
CA VAL A 27 -9.90 -1.85 -18.47
C VAL A 27 -8.89 -2.46 -19.44
N THR A 28 -7.68 -2.75 -18.96
CA THR A 28 -6.62 -3.34 -19.80
C THR A 28 -6.92 -4.78 -20.20
N GLY A 29 -7.89 -5.43 -19.56
CA GLY A 29 -8.29 -6.81 -19.82
C GLY A 29 -8.95 -7.48 -18.62
N TRP A 30 -9.17 -8.79 -18.71
CA TRP A 30 -9.81 -9.58 -17.65
C TRP A 30 -9.00 -9.68 -16.36
N ASP A 31 -7.70 -9.41 -16.41
CA ASP A 31 -6.81 -9.42 -15.26
C ASP A 31 -6.47 -8.02 -14.74
N ASP A 32 -7.09 -6.95 -15.27
CA ASP A 32 -6.91 -5.60 -14.76
C ASP A 32 -7.18 -5.55 -13.24
N ALA A 33 -6.35 -4.83 -12.49
CA ALA A 33 -6.43 -4.75 -11.03
C ALA A 33 -7.76 -4.14 -10.52
N ARG A 34 -8.49 -3.41 -11.38
CA ARG A 34 -9.81 -2.85 -11.09
C ARG A 34 -10.94 -3.87 -11.28
N MET A 35 -10.68 -4.98 -11.96
CA MET A 35 -11.68 -6.00 -12.25
C MET A 35 -11.93 -6.91 -11.03
N PRO A 36 -13.20 -7.25 -10.72
CA PRO A 36 -13.55 -8.14 -9.61
C PRO A 36 -13.38 -9.62 -9.98
N THR A 37 -12.42 -9.93 -10.85
CA THR A 37 -12.07 -11.30 -11.23
C THR A 37 -11.00 -11.83 -10.29
N VAL A 38 -10.86 -13.15 -10.16
CA VAL A 38 -9.77 -13.74 -9.37
C VAL A 38 -8.40 -13.25 -9.88
N ARG A 39 -8.21 -13.17 -11.20
CA ARG A 39 -6.98 -12.64 -11.79
C ARG A 39 -6.75 -11.16 -11.48
N GLY A 40 -7.80 -10.34 -11.55
CA GLY A 40 -7.74 -8.90 -11.25
C GLY A 40 -7.35 -8.64 -9.81
N VAL A 41 -8.01 -9.30 -8.85
CA VAL A 41 -7.69 -9.10 -7.43
C VAL A 41 -6.31 -9.67 -7.06
N VAL A 42 -5.89 -10.78 -7.67
CA VAL A 42 -4.52 -11.30 -7.50
C VAL A 42 -3.49 -10.34 -8.08
N ARG A 43 -3.70 -9.79 -9.29
CA ARG A 43 -2.83 -8.77 -9.89
C ARG A 43 -2.76 -7.51 -9.03
N ARG A 44 -3.85 -7.14 -8.36
CA ARG A 44 -3.90 -6.02 -7.40
C ARG A 44 -3.10 -6.28 -6.11
N GLY A 45 -2.73 -7.53 -5.83
CA GLY A 45 -1.95 -7.89 -4.64
C GLY A 45 -2.72 -8.66 -3.57
N VAL A 46 -3.79 -9.39 -3.93
CA VAL A 46 -4.42 -10.33 -3.01
C VAL A 46 -3.60 -11.61 -2.91
N ASN A 47 -3.30 -12.00 -1.68
CA ASN A 47 -2.76 -13.31 -1.35
C ASN A 47 -3.86 -14.39 -1.41
N VAL A 48 -3.59 -15.49 -2.11
CA VAL A 48 -4.53 -16.62 -2.25
C VAL A 48 -5.01 -17.17 -0.88
N PRO A 49 -4.14 -17.30 0.16
CA PRO A 49 -4.61 -17.66 1.50
C PRO A 49 -5.66 -16.70 2.07
N ALA A 50 -5.51 -15.39 1.87
CA ALA A 50 -6.47 -14.40 2.33
C ALA A 50 -7.80 -14.50 1.57
N LEU A 51 -7.74 -14.71 0.25
CA LEU A 51 -8.93 -14.94 -0.57
C LEU A 51 -9.72 -16.16 -0.05
N ARG A 52 -9.05 -17.28 0.23
CA ARG A 52 -9.69 -18.48 0.78
C ARG A 52 -10.31 -18.21 2.16
N LYS A 53 -9.56 -17.57 3.06
CA LYS A 53 -10.04 -17.19 4.40
C LYS A 53 -11.27 -16.29 4.32
N PHE A 54 -11.27 -15.31 3.41
CA PHE A 54 -12.42 -14.46 3.18
C PHE A 54 -13.64 -15.29 2.75
N ILE A 55 -13.51 -16.18 1.75
CA ILE A 55 -14.63 -17.03 1.30
C ILE A 55 -15.14 -17.93 2.44
N TYR A 56 -14.26 -18.54 3.23
CA TYR A 56 -14.66 -19.35 4.37
C TYR A 56 -15.37 -18.53 5.45
N SER A 57 -14.93 -17.30 5.71
CA SER A 57 -15.54 -16.41 6.70
C SER A 57 -16.97 -16.00 6.37
N GLN A 58 -17.33 -15.96 5.07
CA GLN A 58 -18.70 -15.61 4.66
C GLN A 58 -19.68 -16.76 4.90
N GLY A 59 -19.21 -18.01 4.80
CA GLY A 59 -20.03 -19.20 4.95
C GLY A 59 -21.09 -19.34 3.85
N ALA A 60 -21.77 -20.48 3.85
CA ALA A 60 -22.86 -20.74 2.92
C ALA A 60 -24.19 -20.30 3.55
N SER A 61 -24.82 -19.27 3.00
CA SER A 61 -26.09 -18.71 3.51
C SER A 61 -27.10 -18.54 2.39
N ARG A 62 -28.39 -18.55 2.72
CA ARG A 62 -29.48 -18.19 1.78
C ARG A 62 -29.77 -16.68 1.77
N ARG A 63 -29.18 -15.92 2.70
CA ARG A 63 -29.36 -14.47 2.77
C ARG A 63 -28.53 -13.79 1.68
N ILE A 64 -29.18 -12.95 0.87
CA ILE A 64 -28.48 -12.06 -0.07
C ILE A 64 -27.81 -10.95 0.74
N VAL A 65 -26.49 -10.83 0.63
CA VAL A 65 -25.70 -9.82 1.32
C VAL A 65 -24.82 -9.12 0.31
N ASN A 66 -24.92 -7.79 0.25
CA ASN A 66 -23.97 -6.95 -0.45
C ASN A 66 -22.77 -6.69 0.47
N MET A 67 -21.62 -7.24 0.11
CA MET A 67 -20.40 -7.11 0.90
C MET A 67 -19.62 -5.84 0.58
N GLU A 68 -18.91 -5.33 1.59
CA GLU A 68 -17.94 -4.28 1.40
C GLU A 68 -16.56 -4.85 1.09
N TRP A 69 -15.83 -4.18 0.20
CA TRP A 69 -14.44 -4.48 -0.08
C TRP A 69 -13.53 -4.31 1.14
N ASN A 70 -13.91 -3.47 2.10
CA ASN A 70 -13.12 -3.23 3.32
C ASN A 70 -12.83 -4.53 4.09
N LYS A 71 -13.81 -5.42 4.22
CA LYS A 71 -13.62 -6.72 4.90
C LYS A 71 -12.66 -7.63 4.16
N PHE A 72 -12.78 -7.66 2.84
CA PHE A 72 -11.90 -8.44 1.96
C PHE A 72 -10.45 -7.95 2.04
N TRP A 73 -10.23 -6.64 1.94
CA TRP A 73 -8.88 -6.05 2.01
C TRP A 73 -8.29 -6.08 3.42
N ALA A 74 -9.12 -6.01 4.46
CA ALA A 74 -8.66 -6.20 5.84
C ALA A 74 -8.13 -7.62 6.06
N GLU A 75 -8.79 -8.64 5.53
CA GLU A 75 -8.30 -10.02 5.60
C GLU A 75 -7.00 -10.19 4.82
N ASN A 76 -6.89 -9.59 3.64
CA ASN A 76 -5.65 -9.57 2.86
C ASN A 76 -4.50 -8.88 3.60
N LYS A 77 -4.78 -7.73 4.23
CA LYS A 77 -3.80 -6.99 5.02
C LYS A 77 -3.25 -7.84 6.17
N ARG A 78 -4.09 -8.59 6.89
CA ARG A 78 -3.64 -9.48 7.98
C ARG A 78 -2.70 -10.57 7.50
N GLU A 79 -2.92 -11.11 6.30
CA GLU A 79 -2.04 -12.13 5.73
C GLU A 79 -0.75 -11.55 5.18
N ILE A 80 -0.79 -10.36 4.57
CA ILE A 80 0.40 -9.68 4.05
C ILE A 80 1.29 -9.16 5.19
N ASP A 81 0.74 -8.60 6.26
CA ASP A 81 1.52 -7.99 7.36
C ASP A 81 2.48 -8.99 8.03
N LYS A 82 2.17 -10.29 7.98
CA LYS A 82 3.02 -11.37 8.51
C LYS A 82 4.35 -11.55 7.78
N CYS A 83 4.43 -11.14 6.52
CA CYS A 83 5.63 -11.34 5.69
C CYS A 83 6.09 -10.07 4.96
N ALA A 84 5.36 -8.97 5.09
CA ALA A 84 5.67 -7.73 4.39
C ALA A 84 6.83 -6.98 5.04
N LYS A 85 7.96 -6.95 4.33
CA LYS A 85 9.06 -6.02 4.60
C LYS A 85 8.59 -4.58 4.29
N ARG A 86 8.76 -3.66 5.25
CA ARG A 86 8.33 -2.25 5.12
C ARG A 86 9.42 -1.42 4.48
N PHE A 87 9.18 -0.82 3.33
CA PHE A 87 10.12 0.07 2.64
C PHE A 87 9.62 1.51 2.66
N MET A 88 10.50 2.44 2.28
CA MET A 88 10.15 3.84 2.03
C MET A 88 10.07 4.03 0.52
N ALA A 89 9.01 4.69 0.08
CA ALA A 89 8.81 5.10 -1.30
C ALA A 89 8.21 6.50 -1.26
N ILE A 90 8.57 7.32 -2.24
CA ILE A 90 8.09 8.68 -2.42
C ILE A 90 7.57 8.81 -3.85
N ASP A 91 6.46 9.51 -4.06
CA ASP A 91 5.91 9.75 -5.39
C ASP A 91 6.90 10.55 -6.26
N LYS A 92 7.14 10.06 -7.49
CA LYS A 92 8.08 10.70 -8.42
C LYS A 92 7.62 12.10 -8.86
N LYS A 93 6.33 12.40 -8.85
CA LYS A 93 5.75 13.66 -9.31
C LYS A 93 5.35 14.58 -8.16
N GLN A 94 5.06 14.04 -6.99
CA GLN A 94 4.56 14.79 -5.84
C GLN A 94 5.51 14.72 -4.65
N HIS A 95 6.70 15.29 -4.82
CA HIS A 95 7.68 15.38 -3.73
C HIS A 95 8.33 16.76 -3.64
N ALA A 96 8.83 17.06 -2.45
CA ALA A 96 9.71 18.18 -2.18
C ALA A 96 11.08 17.66 -1.76
N THR A 97 12.12 18.44 -2.04
CA THR A 97 13.49 18.14 -1.60
C THR A 97 13.76 18.86 -0.28
N LEU A 98 14.18 18.12 0.74
CA LEU A 98 14.72 18.66 1.98
C LEU A 98 16.24 18.53 1.99
N THR A 99 16.94 19.63 2.23
CA THR A 99 18.39 19.66 2.44
C THR A 99 18.71 19.65 3.93
N VAL A 100 19.36 18.60 4.41
CA VAL A 100 19.81 18.47 5.80
C VAL A 100 21.16 19.18 5.95
N THR A 101 21.16 20.38 6.52
CA THR A 101 22.33 21.28 6.58
C THR A 101 23.49 20.72 7.41
N ASN A 102 23.19 19.95 8.45
CA ASN A 102 24.15 19.24 9.29
C ASN A 102 24.18 17.72 8.99
N GLY A 103 23.73 17.32 7.79
CA GLY A 103 23.71 15.93 7.35
C GLY A 103 25.04 15.46 6.75
N PRO A 104 25.09 14.21 6.25
CA PRO A 104 26.25 13.67 5.54
C PRO A 104 26.68 14.56 4.38
N ALA A 105 28.00 14.68 4.16
CA ALA A 105 28.53 15.41 3.01
C ALA A 105 28.19 14.70 1.69
N GLU A 106 28.22 15.45 0.58
CA GLU A 106 28.05 14.85 -0.74
C GLU A 106 29.20 13.85 -1.01
N GLY A 107 28.86 12.65 -1.47
CA GLY A 107 29.82 11.56 -1.66
C GLY A 107 30.17 10.77 -0.39
N ASP A 108 29.65 11.17 0.78
CA ASP A 108 29.86 10.42 2.02
C ASP A 108 29.14 9.05 1.99
N ASN A 109 29.78 8.08 2.65
CA ASN A 109 29.32 6.70 2.82
C ASN A 109 28.64 6.56 4.19
N SER A 110 27.74 7.49 4.50
CA SER A 110 26.91 7.44 5.70
C SER A 110 25.76 6.45 5.53
N TYR A 111 25.71 5.45 6.40
CA TYR A 111 24.73 4.38 6.38
C TYR A 111 24.13 4.14 7.76
N MET A 112 22.90 3.66 7.78
CA MET A 112 22.21 3.28 9.01
C MET A 112 21.51 1.93 8.84
N ALA A 113 21.57 1.08 9.86
CA ALA A 113 20.80 -0.15 9.90
C ALA A 113 19.36 0.12 10.36
N ALA A 114 18.38 -0.50 9.71
CA ALA A 114 16.99 -0.44 10.11
C ALA A 114 16.28 -1.77 9.85
N ASP A 115 15.42 -2.18 10.78
CA ASP A 115 14.61 -3.38 10.61
C ASP A 115 13.62 -3.24 9.47
N TYR A 116 13.46 -4.32 8.69
CA TYR A 116 12.40 -4.40 7.69
C TYR A 116 11.02 -4.30 8.33
N HIS A 117 10.84 -4.82 9.55
CA HIS A 117 9.56 -4.79 10.23
C HIS A 117 9.73 -4.54 11.75
N PRO A 118 9.29 -3.39 12.30
CA PRO A 118 9.50 -3.03 13.70
C PRO A 118 8.86 -3.96 14.73
N LYS A 119 7.93 -4.84 14.33
CA LYS A 119 7.30 -5.82 15.23
C LYS A 119 7.74 -7.26 14.96
N ASP A 120 8.56 -7.49 13.95
CA ASP A 120 8.99 -8.83 13.56
C ASP A 120 10.47 -8.82 13.14
N PRO A 121 11.38 -9.04 14.10
CA PRO A 121 12.81 -9.11 13.84
C PRO A 121 13.21 -10.25 12.89
N SER A 122 12.38 -11.29 12.74
CA SER A 122 12.71 -12.45 11.88
C SER A 122 12.79 -12.11 10.40
N LEU A 123 12.14 -11.01 9.98
CA LEU A 123 12.21 -10.49 8.61
C LEU A 123 13.56 -9.81 8.30
N GLY A 124 14.40 -9.63 9.31
CA GLY A 124 15.76 -9.09 9.22
C GLY A 124 15.84 -7.57 9.13
N SER A 125 17.04 -7.09 8.84
CA SER A 125 17.36 -5.68 8.71
C SER A 125 17.87 -5.33 7.32
N ARG A 126 17.89 -4.03 7.04
CA ARG A 126 18.48 -3.43 5.84
C ARG A 126 19.40 -2.28 6.20
N VAL A 127 20.25 -1.94 5.26
CA VAL A 127 21.05 -0.72 5.31
C VAL A 127 20.34 0.36 4.51
N ILE A 128 20.21 1.55 5.10
CA ILE A 128 19.67 2.76 4.47
C ILE A 128 20.85 3.71 4.28
N LYS A 129 21.07 4.17 3.05
CA LYS A 129 22.04 5.24 2.78
C LYS A 129 21.44 6.58 3.19
N LEU A 130 22.18 7.34 3.97
CA LEU A 130 21.83 8.70 4.33
C LEU A 130 22.47 9.66 3.32
N GLY A 131 21.78 10.76 3.02
CA GLY A 131 22.26 11.75 2.07
C GLY A 131 21.90 13.15 2.54
N LYS A 132 22.65 14.14 2.07
CA LYS A 132 22.38 15.56 2.34
C LYS A 132 20.99 15.98 1.88
N GLU A 133 20.55 15.44 0.74
CA GLU A 133 19.25 15.71 0.15
C GLU A 133 18.36 14.48 0.27
N ILE A 134 17.14 14.69 0.77
CA ILE A 134 16.11 13.66 0.81
C ILE A 134 14.81 14.18 0.21
N LEU A 135 13.99 13.24 -0.22
CA LEU A 135 12.67 13.52 -0.76
C LEU A 135 11.63 13.29 0.32
N LEU A 136 10.68 14.21 0.42
CA LEU A 136 9.49 14.11 1.25
C LEU A 136 8.25 14.22 0.36
N GLU A 137 7.18 13.52 0.72
CA GLU A 137 5.89 13.69 0.05
C GLU A 137 5.42 15.14 0.19
N THR A 138 4.94 15.76 -0.89
CA THR A 138 4.51 17.16 -0.85
C THR A 138 3.42 17.38 0.20
N VAL A 139 2.51 16.42 0.37
CA VAL A 139 1.41 16.50 1.35
C VAL A 139 1.90 16.50 2.80
N ASP A 140 3.06 15.90 3.09
CA ASP A 140 3.62 15.85 4.44
C ASP A 140 4.33 17.16 4.81
N VAL A 141 4.65 17.99 3.82
CA VAL A 141 5.38 19.26 4.01
C VAL A 141 4.57 20.50 3.64
N GLU A 142 3.33 20.31 3.19
CA GLU A 142 2.44 21.41 2.87
C GLU A 142 2.08 22.20 4.14
N GLY A 143 2.38 23.49 4.14
CA GLY A 143 2.11 24.37 5.28
C GLY A 143 3.15 24.33 6.40
N ILE A 144 4.27 23.62 6.23
CA ILE A 144 5.40 23.68 7.17
C ILE A 144 5.91 25.11 7.31
N THR A 145 6.19 25.51 8.56
CA THR A 145 6.78 26.81 8.87
C THR A 145 8.18 26.70 9.47
N VAL A 146 8.95 27.80 9.35
CA VAL A 146 10.28 27.88 9.95
C VAL A 146 10.18 27.79 11.47
N GLY A 147 11.00 26.92 12.07
CA GLY A 147 11.06 26.65 13.50
C GLY A 147 10.40 25.33 13.91
N GLU A 148 9.56 24.75 13.05
CA GLU A 148 8.91 23.45 13.29
C GLU A 148 9.90 22.29 13.31
N ASP A 149 9.56 21.27 14.09
CA ASP A 149 10.31 20.02 14.16
C ASP A 149 9.54 18.92 13.43
N ILE A 150 10.21 18.26 12.48
CA ILE A 150 9.65 17.11 11.76
C ILE A 150 10.44 15.84 12.08
N VAL A 151 9.74 14.71 12.09
CA VAL A 151 10.33 13.39 12.38
C VAL A 151 10.56 12.64 11.07
N LEU A 152 11.83 12.50 10.70
CA LEU A 152 12.25 11.66 9.59
C LEU A 152 12.26 10.20 10.02
N LEU A 153 11.44 9.37 9.35
CA LEU A 153 11.29 7.96 9.68
C LEU A 153 12.65 7.25 9.71
N ARG A 154 12.94 6.57 10.82
CA ARG A 154 14.22 5.90 11.14
C ARG A 154 15.44 6.81 11.32
N TRP A 155 15.44 8.05 10.84
CA TRP A 155 16.64 8.90 10.89
C TRP A 155 16.68 9.80 12.14
N GLY A 156 15.58 10.46 12.48
CA GLY A 156 15.51 11.33 13.65
C GLY A 156 14.68 12.58 13.45
N VAL A 157 14.82 13.54 14.37
CA VAL A 157 14.11 14.82 14.32
C VAL A 157 14.98 15.87 13.66
N VAL A 158 14.39 16.67 12.76
CA VAL A 158 15.06 17.82 12.15
C VAL A 158 14.21 19.06 12.34
N LYS A 159 14.88 20.20 12.54
CA LYS A 159 14.25 21.52 12.67
C LYS A 159 14.28 22.23 11.33
N ILE A 160 13.15 22.80 10.93
CA ILE A 160 13.03 23.59 9.70
C ILE A 160 13.64 24.97 9.93
N THR A 161 14.69 25.27 9.18
CA THR A 161 15.42 26.54 9.25
C THR A 161 15.09 27.48 8.10
N LYS A 162 14.59 26.94 6.99
CA LYS A 162 14.21 27.65 5.77
C LYS A 162 13.20 26.82 4.97
N VAL A 163 12.26 27.49 4.31
CA VAL A 163 11.29 26.94 3.35
C VAL A 163 11.44 27.67 2.03
#